data_AF-A0A535UEH9-F1
#
_entry.id   AF-A0A535UEH9-F1
#
_cell.length_a   1.000
_cell.length_b   1.000
_cell.length_c   1.000
_cell.angle_alpha   90.00
_cell.angle_beta   90.00
_cell.angle_gamma   90.00
#
_symmetry.space_group_name_H-M   'P 1'
#
loop_
_entity.id
_entity.type
_entity.pdbx_description
1 polymer ?
#
loop_
_entity_poly.entity_id
_entity_poly.type
_entity_poly.pdbx_seq_one_letter_code
_entity_poly.pdbx_strand_id
1 'polypeptide(L)'
;QLTTEIIVPSALSWILASLHTSFGLALVGAVVGELFGATSGVGELIYSAKNNFDANGVFAGMALLAAIALVAEALITALENRLVRWRPQVSTETRI
;
A
#
# COMPACT_ATOMS: atom_id res chain seq x y z
N GLN A 1 9.14 34.35 4.79
CA GLN A 1 7.78 33.94 4.41
C GLN A 1 7.72 33.19 3.08
N LEU A 2 8.84 32.73 2.51
CA LEU A 2 8.93 32.09 1.18
C LEU A 2 9.17 30.57 1.22
N THR A 3 9.35 29.98 2.40
CA THR A 3 9.82 28.59 2.55
C THR A 3 8.70 27.55 2.46
N THR A 4 7.47 27.88 2.82
CA THR A 4 6.37 26.90 2.88
C THR A 4 5.75 26.61 1.51
N GLU A 5 5.83 27.54 0.56
CA GLU A 5 5.11 27.43 -0.73
C GLU A 5 5.85 26.56 -1.76
N ILE A 6 7.17 26.37 -1.59
CA ILE A 6 8.03 25.65 -2.54
C ILE A 6 8.61 24.36 -1.94
N ILE A 7 8.91 24.33 -0.65
CA ILE A 7 9.52 23.15 0.00
C ILE A 7 8.47 22.08 0.33
N VAL A 8 7.27 22.49 0.75
CA VAL A 8 6.16 21.57 1.06
C VAL A 8 5.81 20.64 -0.11
N PRO A 9 5.62 21.12 -1.36
CA PRO A 9 5.29 20.22 -2.47
C PRO A 9 6.42 19.24 -2.83
N SER A 10 7.70 19.66 -2.75
CA SER A 10 8.84 18.78 -3.00
C SER A 10 9.03 17.72 -1.91
N ALA A 11 8.87 18.09 -0.64
CA ALA A 11 8.97 17.16 0.49
C ALA A 11 7.79 16.18 0.53
N LEU A 12 6.57 16.63 0.21
CA LEU A 12 5.39 15.76 0.13
C LEU A 12 5.59 14.65 -0.90
N SER A 13 6.17 14.98 -2.07
CA SER A 13 6.47 14.02 -3.12
C SER A 13 7.40 12.91 -2.63
N TRP A 14 8.41 13.28 -1.85
CA TRP A 14 9.37 12.34 -1.28
C TRP A 14 8.76 11.47 -0.17
N ILE A 15 7.88 12.06 0.65
CA ILE A 15 7.12 11.35 1.70
C ILE A 15 6.12 10.38 1.09
N LEU A 16 5.45 10.74 -0.01
CA LEU A 16 4.53 9.83 -0.72
C LEU A 16 5.28 8.69 -1.41
N ALA A 17 6.44 8.97 -2.01
CA ALA A 17 7.28 7.93 -2.58
C ALA A 17 7.75 6.92 -1.52
N SER A 18 8.12 7.38 -0.32
CA SER A 18 8.48 6.49 0.79
C SER A 18 7.27 5.79 1.42
N LEU A 19 6.07 6.38 1.34
CA LEU A 19 4.83 5.76 1.78
C LEU A 19 4.49 4.52 0.95
N HIS A 20 4.69 4.55 -0.37
CA HIS A 20 4.48 3.39 -1.25
C HIS A 20 5.33 2.19 -0.82
N THR A 21 6.64 2.38 -0.65
CA THR A 21 7.57 1.33 -0.19
C THR A 21 7.23 0.85 1.22
N SER A 22 6.89 1.77 2.12
CA SER A 22 6.58 1.44 3.52
C SER A 22 5.24 0.72 3.65
N PHE A 23 4.31 0.93 2.72
CA PHE A 23 3.01 0.28 2.74
C PHE A 23 3.11 -1.21 2.48
N GLY A 24 3.94 -1.65 1.54
CA GLY A 24 4.17 -3.08 1.30
C GLY A 24 4.65 -3.79 2.58
N LEU A 25 5.55 -3.16 3.33
CA LEU A 25 6.04 -3.68 4.62
C LEU A 25 4.95 -3.66 5.70
N ALA A 26 4.14 -2.60 5.78
CA ALA A 26 3.02 -2.51 6.70
C ALA A 26 1.96 -3.58 6.43
N LEU A 27 1.66 -3.84 5.15
CA LEU A 27 0.70 -4.86 4.73
C LEU A 27 1.17 -6.26 5.13
N VAL A 28 2.45 -6.59 4.87
CA VAL A 28 3.04 -7.87 5.31
C VAL A 28 3.01 -7.98 6.82
N GLY A 29 3.36 -6.90 7.55
CA GLY A 29 3.29 -6.86 9.01
C GLY A 29 1.88 -7.06 9.56
N ALA A 30 0.87 -6.47 8.93
CA ALA A 30 -0.53 -6.63 9.30
C ALA A 30 -0.99 -8.09 9.10
N VAL A 31 -0.68 -8.71 7.97
CA VAL A 31 -1.03 -10.11 7.69
C VAL A 31 -0.33 -11.07 8.66
N VAL A 32 0.96 -10.85 8.94
CA VAL A 32 1.69 -11.63 9.95
C VAL A 32 1.10 -11.40 11.35
N GLY A 33 0.72 -10.17 11.69
CA GLY A 33 0.03 -9.85 12.94
C GLY A 33 -1.32 -10.55 13.07
N GLU A 34 -2.11 -10.60 12.00
CA GLU A 34 -3.38 -11.34 11.97
C GLU A 34 -3.17 -12.85 12.14
N LEU A 35 -2.12 -13.43 11.57
CA LEU A 35 -1.82 -14.86 11.66
C LEU A 35 -1.46 -15.32 13.09
N PHE A 36 -0.82 -14.47 13.89
CA PHE A 36 -0.30 -14.84 15.22
C PHE A 36 -1.00 -14.14 16.39
N GLY A 37 -1.69 -13.03 16.14
CA GLY A 37 -2.27 -12.17 17.18
C GLY A 37 -3.78 -12.00 17.12
N ALA A 38 -4.44 -12.35 16.01
CA ALA A 38 -5.89 -12.22 15.88
C ALA A 38 -6.58 -13.58 16.01
N THR A 39 -7.70 -13.62 16.73
CA THR A 39 -8.60 -14.79 16.81
C THR A 39 -9.63 -14.83 15.69
N SER A 40 -9.62 -13.81 14.81
CA SER A 40 -10.49 -13.71 13.63
C SER A 40 -9.82 -12.80 12.61
N GLY A 41 -9.78 -13.23 11.35
CA GLY A 41 -9.18 -12.48 10.26
C GLY A 41 -9.00 -13.33 9.01
N VAL A 42 -8.62 -12.72 7.89
CA VAL A 42 -8.41 -13.47 6.63
C VAL A 42 -7.21 -14.39 6.75
N GLY A 43 -6.16 -13.97 7.45
CA GLY A 43 -5.00 -14.81 7.75
C GLY A 43 -5.34 -16.05 8.60
N GLU A 44 -6.18 -15.87 9.63
CA GLU A 44 -6.66 -16.96 10.48
C GLU A 44 -7.52 -17.96 9.68
N LEU A 45 -8.43 -17.47 8.83
CA LEU A 45 -9.26 -18.32 7.98
C LEU A 45 -8.42 -19.21 7.05
N ILE A 46 -7.37 -18.66 6.44
CA ILE A 46 -6.43 -19.42 5.61
C ILE A 46 -5.67 -20.44 6.46
N TYR A 47 -5.21 -20.03 7.65
CA TYR A 47 -4.46 -20.90 8.55
C TYR A 47 -5.30 -22.08 9.04
N SER A 48 -6.56 -21.82 9.40
CA SER A 48 -7.54 -22.81 9.83
C SER A 48 -7.91 -23.76 8.68
N ALA A 49 -8.19 -23.24 7.48
CA ALA A 49 -8.44 -24.05 6.29
C ALA A 49 -7.24 -24.96 5.93
N LYS A 50 -6.02 -24.41 6.02
CA LYS A 50 -4.77 -25.17 5.84
C LYS A 50 -4.66 -26.30 6.86
N ASN A 51 -4.99 -26.04 8.13
CA ASN A 51 -4.91 -27.04 9.19
C ASN A 51 -5.96 -28.17 9.01
N ASN A 52 -7.10 -27.85 8.40
CA ASN A 52 -8.12 -28.81 8.00
C ASN A 52 -7.85 -29.52 6.67
N PHE A 53 -6.68 -29.29 6.05
CA PHE A 53 -6.34 -29.78 4.71
C PHE A 53 -7.38 -29.39 3.62
N ASP A 54 -8.12 -28.32 3.85
CA ASP A 54 -9.08 -27.77 2.89
C ASP A 54 -8.35 -26.85 1.91
N ALA A 55 -7.90 -27.44 0.81
CA ALA A 55 -7.25 -26.69 -0.26
C ALA A 55 -8.16 -25.61 -0.86
N ASN A 56 -9.47 -25.86 -0.94
CA ASN A 56 -10.41 -24.89 -1.50
C ASN A 56 -10.50 -23.64 -0.62
N GLY A 57 -10.58 -23.82 0.70
CA GLY A 57 -10.53 -22.74 1.68
C GLY A 57 -9.23 -21.93 1.63
N VAL A 58 -8.08 -22.61 1.48
CA VAL A 58 -6.78 -21.94 1.33
C VAL A 58 -6.72 -21.09 0.06
N PHE A 59 -7.12 -21.63 -1.10
CA PHE A 59 -7.12 -20.87 -2.36
C PHE A 59 -8.11 -19.69 -2.33
N ALA A 60 -9.31 -19.89 -1.76
CA ALA A 60 -10.29 -18.81 -1.59
C ALA A 60 -9.74 -17.68 -0.70
N GLY A 61 -9.10 -18.03 0.42
CA GLY A 61 -8.48 -17.04 1.30
C GLY A 61 -7.27 -16.34 0.67
N MET A 62 -6.42 -17.06 -0.09
CA MET A 62 -5.33 -16.44 -0.85
C MET A 62 -5.85 -15.46 -1.91
N ALA A 63 -6.92 -15.82 -2.63
CA ALA A 63 -7.56 -14.92 -3.59
C ALA A 63 -8.14 -13.68 -2.90
N LEU A 64 -8.77 -13.85 -1.73
CA LEU A 64 -9.28 -12.74 -0.93
C LEU A 64 -8.15 -11.82 -0.44
N LEU A 65 -7.04 -12.38 0.06
CA LEU A 65 -5.86 -11.59 0.42
C LEU A 65 -5.28 -10.83 -0.77
N ALA A 66 -5.16 -11.48 -1.93
CA ALA A 66 -4.68 -10.82 -3.15
C ALA A 66 -5.60 -9.67 -3.55
N ALA A 67 -6.92 -9.86 -3.47
CA ALA A 67 -7.88 -8.80 -3.75
C ALA A 67 -7.74 -7.62 -2.78
N ILE A 68 -7.60 -7.88 -1.47
CA ILE A 68 -7.39 -6.84 -0.45
C ILE A 68 -6.08 -6.10 -0.71
N ALA A 69 -4.99 -6.81 -1.00
CA ALA A 69 -3.70 -6.21 -1.31
C ALA A 69 -3.78 -5.29 -2.54
N LEU A 70 -4.43 -5.76 -3.62
CA LEU A 70 -4.63 -4.96 -4.84
C LEU A 70 -5.51 -3.72 -4.59
N VAL A 71 -6.58 -3.86 -3.81
CA VAL A 71 -7.45 -2.74 -3.46
C VAL A 71 -6.70 -1.70 -2.62
N ALA A 72 -5.90 -2.16 -1.66
CA ALA A 72 -5.10 -1.30 -0.81
C ALA A 72 -4.02 -0.56 -1.62
N GLU A 73 -3.33 -1.28 -2.51
CA GLU A 73 -2.37 -0.71 -3.45
C GLU A 73 -3.03 0.36 -4.35
N ALA A 74 -4.18 0.03 -4.94
CA ALA A 74 -4.93 0.94 -5.79
C ALA A 74 -5.42 2.21 -5.04
N LEU A 75 -5.85 2.06 -3.78
CA LEU A 75 -6.22 3.19 -2.91
C LEU A 75 -5.06 4.15 -2.71
N ILE A 76 -3.85 3.61 -2.52
CA ILE A 76 -2.63 4.41 -2.33
C ILE A 76 -2.23 5.09 -3.61
N THR A 77 -2.21 4.37 -4.73
CA THR A 77 -1.95 4.96 -6.05
C THR A 77 -2.96 6.05 -6.40
N ALA A 78 -4.23 5.88 -6.04
CA ALA A 78 -5.25 6.90 -6.22
C ALA A 78 -5.01 8.15 -5.35
N LEU A 79 -4.58 7.94 -4.10
CA LEU A 79 -4.19 9.03 -3.19
C LEU A 79 -2.98 9.79 -3.73
N GLU A 80 -1.99 9.07 -4.25
CA GLU A 80 -0.79 9.62 -4.90
C GLU A 80 -1.18 10.45 -6.12
N ASN A 81 -1.95 9.88 -7.06
CA ASN A 81 -2.38 10.57 -8.27
C ASN A 81 -3.20 11.84 -7.98
N ARG A 82 -4.01 11.84 -6.92
CA ARG A 82 -4.78 13.02 -6.51
C ARG A 82 -3.89 14.14 -5.96
N LEU A 83 -2.80 13.80 -5.27
CA LEU A 83 -1.82 14.76 -4.74
C LEU A 83 -0.85 15.25 -5.82
N VAL A 84 -0.43 14.37 -6.73
CA VAL A 84 0.50 14.68 -7.84
C VAL A 84 -0.16 15.52 -8.94
N ARG A 85 -1.50 15.52 -9.04
CA ARG A 85 -2.26 16.35 -10.02
C ARG A 85 -2.00 17.85 -9.91
N TRP A 86 -1.41 18.33 -8.82
CA TRP A 86 -0.99 19.73 -8.65
C TRP A 86 0.37 20.08 -9.28
N ARG A 87 1.02 19.17 -10.01
CA ARG A 87 2.25 19.48 -10.77
C ARG A 87 1.99 20.42 -11.96
N PRO A 88 2.55 21.65 -11.99
CA PRO A 88 3.09 22.17 -13.23
C PRO A 88 4.35 21.37 -13.59
N GLN A 89 4.43 20.92 -14.84
CA GLN A 89 5.57 20.19 -15.37
C GLN A 89 6.79 21.13 -15.28
N VAL A 90 7.79 20.80 -14.47
CA VAL A 90 9.06 21.55 -14.50
C VAL A 90 9.71 21.20 -15.83
N SER A 91 9.52 22.08 -16.82
CA SER A 91 10.23 22.04 -18.09
C SER A 91 11.71 22.16 -17.78
N THR A 92 12.41 21.03 -17.85
CA THR A 92 13.87 21.01 -17.92
C THR A 92 14.26 21.73 -19.20
N GLU A 93 14.52 23.03 -19.08
CA GLU A 93 15.17 23.83 -20.12
C GLU A 93 16.61 23.32 -20.23
N THR A 94 16.78 22.26 -21.03
CA THR A 94 18.07 21.76 -21.47
C THR A 94 18.67 22.83 -22.37
N ARG A 95 19.36 23.79 -21.76
CA ARG A 95 20.19 24.77 -22.47
C ARG A 95 21.59 24.17 -22.62
N ILE A 96 21.89 23.69 -23.82
CA ILE A 96 23.26 23.46 -24.33
C ILE A 96 23.39 24.21 -25.66
#